data_AF-A0A3C0GKN9-F1
#
_entry.id   AF-A0A3C0GKN9-F1
#
_cell.length_a   1.000
_cell.length_b   1.000
_cell.length_c   1.000
_cell.angle_alpha   90.00
_cell.angle_beta   90.00
_cell.angle_gamma   90.00
#
_symmetry.space_group_name_H-M   'P 1'
#
loop_
_entity.id
_entity.type
_entity.pdbx_description
1 polymer ?
#
loop_
_entity_poly.entity_id
_entity_poly.type
_entity_poly.pdbx_seq_one_letter_code
_entity_poly.pdbx_strand_id
1 'polypeptide(L)'
;MVVPDNNKQTYEDKFEVIDNEIRKRYYKWHLHALAWLDFDDVSQIIRAHIYNKWDQWDQSRPIEPWVNKIISNQLKNILRNNYSNFARPCVSCKHNQSKEQ
;
A
#
# COMPACT_ATOMS: atom_id res chain seq x y z
N MET A 1 -15.46 -37.50 -10.56
CA MET A 1 -15.39 -36.34 -11.47
C MET A 1 -15.20 -35.11 -10.61
N VAL A 2 -14.01 -34.51 -10.64
CA VAL A 2 -13.75 -33.25 -9.91
C VAL A 2 -14.28 -32.14 -10.80
N VAL A 3 -15.33 -31.46 -10.36
CA VAL A 3 -15.87 -30.29 -11.05
C VAL A 3 -14.80 -29.20 -10.95
N PRO A 4 -14.26 -28.67 -12.05
CA PRO A 4 -13.33 -27.56 -11.96
C PRO A 4 -14.12 -26.36 -11.42
N ASP A 5 -13.65 -25.79 -10.33
CA ASP A 5 -14.22 -24.60 -9.69
C ASP A 5 -13.96 -23.40 -10.63
N ASN A 6 -14.82 -23.27 -11.64
CA ASN A 6 -14.63 -22.44 -12.82
C ASN A 6 -15.00 -20.97 -12.59
N ASN A 7 -14.98 -20.51 -11.33
CA ASN A 7 -15.52 -19.21 -10.94
C ASN A 7 -14.53 -18.36 -10.14
N LYS A 8 -13.24 -18.70 -10.20
CA LYS A 8 -12.21 -17.87 -9.58
C LYS A 8 -11.95 -16.63 -10.43
N GLN A 9 -12.37 -15.48 -9.91
CA GLN A 9 -12.10 -14.19 -10.52
C GLN A 9 -10.59 -13.94 -10.54
N THR A 10 -10.08 -13.57 -11.70
CA THR A 10 -8.67 -13.24 -11.91
C THR A 10 -8.41 -11.79 -11.51
N TYR A 11 -7.13 -11.45 -11.33
CA TYR A 11 -6.74 -10.07 -11.05
C TYR A 11 -7.15 -9.14 -12.19
N GLU A 12 -6.99 -9.59 -13.43
CA GLU A 12 -7.34 -8.85 -14.64
C GLU A 12 -8.83 -8.49 -14.66
N ASP A 13 -9.72 -9.39 -14.24
CA ASP A 13 -11.17 -9.17 -14.20
C ASP A 13 -11.58 -8.01 -13.26
N LYS A 14 -10.74 -7.67 -12.29
CA LYS A 14 -11.00 -6.65 -11.26
C LYS A 14 -10.00 -5.51 -11.28
N PHE A 15 -9.13 -5.46 -12.27
CA PHE A 15 -8.11 -4.44 -12.39
C PHE A 15 -8.70 -3.02 -12.34
N GLU A 16 -9.78 -2.77 -13.08
CA GLU A 16 -10.44 -1.45 -13.10
C GLU A 16 -11.02 -1.06 -11.74
N VAL A 17 -11.57 -2.02 -11.00
CA VAL A 17 -12.11 -1.80 -9.65
C VAL A 17 -10.98 -1.40 -8.70
N ILE A 18 -9.86 -2.13 -8.76
CA ILE A 18 -8.68 -1.85 -7.96
C ILE A 18 -8.13 -0.46 -8.29
N ASP A 19 -8.00 -0.14 -9.57
CA ASP A 19 -7.47 1.15 -10.02
C ASP A 19 -8.36 2.32 -9.57
N ASN A 20 -9.68 2.15 -9.65
CA ASN A 20 -10.63 3.15 -9.17
C ASN A 20 -10.53 3.36 -7.65
N GLU A 21 -10.41 2.29 -6.85
CA GLU A 21 -10.23 2.38 -5.40
C GLU A 21 -8.91 3.06 -5.00
N ILE A 22 -7.83 2.84 -5.75
CA ILE A 22 -6.55 3.53 -5.60
C ILE A 22 -6.73 5.03 -5.88
N ARG A 23 -7.30 5.39 -7.04
CA ARG A 23 -7.52 6.79 -7.45
C ARG A 23 -8.39 7.58 -6.49
N LYS A 24 -9.50 6.99 -6.00
CA LYS A 24 -10.40 7.64 -5.03
C LYS A 24 -9.68 8.12 -3.78
N ARG A 25 -8.62 7.42 -3.37
CA ARG A 25 -7.92 7.70 -2.13
C ARG A 25 -6.72 8.62 -2.31
N TYR A 26 -6.29 8.89 -3.55
CA TYR A 26 -5.16 9.76 -3.89
C TYR A 26 -5.09 11.06 -3.06
N TYR A 27 -6.19 11.81 -3.00
CA TYR A 27 -6.23 13.11 -2.31
C TYR A 27 -6.11 13.01 -0.79
N LYS A 28 -6.42 11.85 -0.18
CA LYS A 28 -6.24 11.62 1.26
C LYS A 28 -4.81 11.26 1.63
N TRP A 29 -3.91 11.05 0.67
CA TRP A 29 -2.62 10.41 0.92
C TRP A 29 -1.56 11.36 1.48
N HIS A 30 -1.82 12.67 1.62
CA HIS A 30 -0.85 13.68 2.08
C HIS A 30 0.55 13.48 1.46
N LEU A 31 0.62 12.94 0.24
CA LEU A 31 1.85 12.58 -0.48
C LEU A 31 2.75 13.79 -0.70
N HIS A 32 2.17 14.99 -0.69
CA HIS A 32 2.89 16.26 -0.80
C HIS A 32 4.02 16.41 0.24
N ALA A 33 3.94 15.75 1.39
CA ALA A 33 5.01 15.85 2.37
C ALA A 33 6.21 14.91 2.07
N LEU A 34 6.15 14.05 1.04
CA LEU A 34 7.28 13.32 0.46
C LEU A 34 7.53 13.81 -0.98
N ALA A 35 8.40 14.81 -1.13
CA ALA A 35 8.68 15.46 -2.43
C ALA A 35 9.23 14.52 -3.53
N TRP A 36 9.67 13.31 -3.18
CA TRP A 36 10.32 12.35 -4.09
C TRP A 36 9.48 11.12 -4.39
N LEU A 37 8.30 10.96 -3.77
CA LEU A 37 7.47 9.78 -3.91
C LEU A 37 6.21 10.14 -4.69
N ASP A 38 6.15 9.75 -5.95
CA ASP A 38 5.05 10.11 -6.82
C ASP A 38 3.83 9.17 -6.64
N PHE A 39 2.70 9.56 -7.23
CA PHE A 39 1.49 8.76 -7.18
C PHE A 39 1.61 7.45 -7.97
N ASP A 40 2.35 7.47 -9.08
CA ASP A 40 2.39 6.35 -10.01
C ASP A 40 3.19 5.19 -9.40
N ASP A 41 4.35 5.48 -8.81
CA ASP A 41 5.18 4.56 -8.04
C ASP A 41 4.38 3.93 -6.90
N VAL A 42 3.67 4.74 -6.11
CA VAL A 42 2.83 4.22 -5.01
C VAL A 42 1.72 3.33 -5.53
N SER A 43 1.08 3.72 -6.63
CA SER A 43 0.03 2.92 -7.26
C SER A 43 0.58 1.59 -7.75
N GLN A 44 1.76 1.56 -8.36
CA GLN A 44 2.44 0.33 -8.80
C GLN A 44 2.79 -0.58 -7.61
N ILE A 45 3.37 -0.03 -6.53
CA ILE A 45 3.68 -0.79 -5.30
C ILE A 45 2.42 -1.45 -4.74
N ILE A 46 1.32 -0.71 -4.67
CA ILE A 46 0.03 -1.21 -4.19
C ILE A 46 -0.52 -2.29 -5.11
N ARG A 47 -0.50 -2.08 -6.44
CA ARG A 47 -0.96 -3.07 -7.43
C ARG A 47 -0.20 -4.39 -7.32
N ALA A 48 1.13 -4.32 -7.26
CA ALA A 48 1.99 -5.50 -7.07
C ALA A 48 1.69 -6.21 -5.74
N HIS A 49 1.45 -5.46 -4.66
CA HIS A 49 1.12 -6.02 -3.37
C HIS A 49 -0.26 -6.69 -3.34
N ILE A 50 -1.25 -6.15 -4.05
CA ILE A 50 -2.57 -6.78 -4.21
C ILE A 50 -2.42 -8.08 -5.01
N TYR A 51 -1.66 -8.07 -6.11
CA TYR A 51 -1.42 -9.26 -6.93
C TYR A 51 -0.76 -10.38 -6.11
N ASN A 52 0.30 -10.09 -5.35
CA ASN A 52 0.97 -11.06 -4.48
C ASN A 52 0.07 -11.62 -3.36
N LYS A 53 -1.04 -10.93 -3.05
CA LYS A 53 -2.01 -11.33 -2.04
C LYS A 53 -3.34 -11.77 -2.62
N TRP A 54 -3.45 -11.89 -3.94
CA TRP A 54 -4.70 -12.20 -4.62
C TRP A 54 -5.33 -13.49 -4.08
N ASP A 55 -4.50 -14.52 -3.86
CA ASP A 55 -4.93 -15.81 -3.34
C ASP A 55 -5.44 -15.77 -1.88
N GLN A 56 -5.15 -14.69 -1.14
CA GLN A 56 -5.63 -14.49 0.23
C GLN A 56 -7.03 -13.87 0.27
N TRP A 57 -7.55 -13.42 -0.86
CA TRP A 57 -8.90 -12.86 -0.94
C TRP A 57 -9.95 -13.96 -0.99
N ASP A 58 -10.86 -13.92 -0.03
CA ASP A 58 -12.08 -14.71 -0.04
C ASP A 58 -13.06 -14.15 -1.09
N GLN A 59 -13.14 -14.84 -2.23
CA GLN A 59 -13.95 -14.41 -3.39
C GLN A 59 -15.46 -14.47 -3.14
N SER A 60 -15.91 -15.05 -2.03
CA SER A 60 -17.33 -14.96 -1.62
C SER A 60 -17.73 -13.56 -1.15
N ARG A 61 -16.75 -12.69 -0.86
CA ARG A 61 -16.95 -11.34 -0.32
C ARG A 61 -16.66 -10.27 -1.36
N PRO A 62 -17.28 -9.08 -1.26
CA PRO A 62 -16.96 -7.96 -2.15
C PRO A 62 -15.47 -7.60 -2.04
N ILE A 63 -14.87 -7.28 -3.19
CA ILE A 63 -13.42 -7.00 -3.29
C ILE A 63 -13.04 -5.62 -2.75
N GLU A 64 -13.93 -4.62 -2.87
CA GLU A 64 -13.63 -3.23 -2.53
C GLU A 64 -13.20 -3.06 -1.06
N PRO A 65 -13.89 -3.63 -0.05
CA PRO A 65 -13.46 -3.49 1.34
C PRO A 65 -12.11 -4.15 1.62
N TRP A 66 -11.82 -5.27 0.95
CA TRP A 66 -10.57 -6.00 1.10
C TRP A 66 -9.39 -5.24 0.49
N VAL A 67 -9.53 -4.77 -0.74
CA VAL A 67 -8.56 -3.90 -1.42
C VAL A 67 -8.32 -2.63 -0.61
N ASN A 68 -9.38 -2.02 -0.09
CA ASN A 68 -9.28 -0.82 0.74
C ASN A 68 -8.47 -1.01 2.01
N LYS A 69 -8.57 -2.18 2.64
CA LYS A 69 -7.75 -2.53 3.81
C LYS A 69 -6.29 -2.68 3.41
N ILE A 70 -6.00 -3.30 2.28
CA ILE A 70 -4.63 -3.45 1.75
C ILE A 70 -4.02 -2.10 1.44
N ILE A 71 -4.70 -1.26 0.66
CA ILE A 71 -4.27 0.09 0.30
C ILE A 71 -3.92 0.89 1.56
N SER A 72 -4.85 0.94 2.53
CA SER A 72 -4.65 1.72 3.76
C SER A 72 -3.46 1.23 4.57
N ASN A 73 -3.23 -0.08 4.62
CA ASN A 73 -2.09 -0.65 5.33
C ASN A 73 -0.76 -0.40 4.60
N GLN A 74 -0.74 -0.53 3.28
CA GLN A 74 0.45 -0.24 2.48
C GLN A 74 0.89 1.22 2.61
N LEU A 75 -0.06 2.15 2.55
CA LEU A 75 0.22 3.56 2.73
C LEU A 75 0.80 3.85 4.11
N LYS A 76 0.21 3.30 5.18
CA LYS A 76 0.77 3.44 6.54
C LYS A 76 2.20 2.90 6.62
N ASN A 77 2.49 1.79 5.97
CA ASN A 77 3.84 1.22 5.93
C ASN A 77 4.82 2.11 5.16
N ILE A 78 4.43 2.60 3.99
CA ILE A 78 5.23 3.52 3.16
C ILE A 78 5.52 4.81 3.94
N LEU A 79 4.49 5.44 4.51
CA LEU A 79 4.66 6.66 5.31
C LEU A 79 5.54 6.41 6.53
N ARG A 80 5.33 5.32 7.27
CA ARG A 80 6.19 4.96 8.39
C ARG A 80 7.65 4.79 7.94
N ASN A 81 7.91 4.03 6.89
CA ASN A 81 9.27 3.76 6.43
C ASN A 81 10.00 5.03 5.96
N ASN A 82 9.29 6.03 5.43
CA ASN A 82 9.87 7.25 4.88
C ASN A 82 9.90 8.44 5.86
N TYR A 83 8.91 8.60 6.76
CA TYR A 83 8.89 9.69 7.75
C TYR A 83 9.51 9.32 9.09
N SER A 84 9.28 8.10 9.59
CA SER A 84 9.71 7.72 10.94
C SER A 84 11.15 7.24 11.02
N ASN A 85 11.82 7.11 9.87
CA ASN A 85 13.27 7.05 9.78
C ASN A 85 13.83 8.47 9.60
N PHE A 86 13.50 9.40 10.51
CA PHE A 86 14.38 10.56 10.72
C PHE A 86 15.75 9.95 10.97
N ALA A 87 16.67 10.10 10.01
CA ALA A 87 17.96 9.44 10.02
C ALA A 87 18.50 9.54 11.45
N ARG A 88 18.64 8.38 12.14
CA ARG A 88 19.02 8.38 13.55
C ARG A 88 20.23 9.30 13.64
N PRO A 89 20.15 10.45 14.33
CA PRO A 89 21.30 11.32 14.43
C PRO A 89 22.40 10.45 15.00
N CYS A 90 23.54 10.42 14.29
CA CYS A 90 24.67 9.54 14.57
C CYS A 90 24.81 9.36 16.09
N VAL A 91 24.60 8.14 16.60
CA VAL A 91 24.53 7.90 18.06
C VAL A 91 25.85 8.24 18.76
N SER A 92 26.95 8.25 17.98
CA SER A 92 28.31 8.64 18.37
C SER A 92 28.73 10.04 17.89
N CYS A 93 27.85 10.81 17.24
CA CYS A 93 28.19 12.15 16.79
C CYS A 93 28.33 13.10 17.98
N LYS A 94 29.45 13.82 18.01
CA LYS A 94 29.68 14.93 18.93
C LYS A 94 28.64 16.06 18.81
N HIS A 95 27.98 16.19 17.66
CA HIS A 95 26.96 17.22 17.37
C HIS A 95 25.52 16.70 17.50
N ASN A 96 25.29 15.51 18.07
CA ASN A 96 23.94 15.00 18.23
C ASN A 96 23.16 15.80 19.29
N GLN A 97 22.17 16.58 18.87
CA GLN A 97 21.31 17.40 19.73
C GLN A 97 20.13 16.63 20.36
N SER A 98 19.98 15.32 20.11
CA SER A 98 18.84 14.53 20.60
C SER A 98 18.93 14.12 22.09
N LYS A 99 19.69 14.84 22.92
CA LYS A 99 20.00 14.45 24.32
C LYS A 99 19.29 15.25 25.41
N GLU A 100 18.31 16.08 25.10
CA GLU A 100 17.56 16.80 26.14
C GLU A 100 16.05 16.73 25.89
N GLN A 101 15.42 15.67 26.39
CA GLN A 101 14.08 15.70 26.99
C GLN A 101 14.04 14.73 28.17
#